data_AF-A0ABD0RQY6-F1
#
_entry.id   AF-A0ABD0RQY6-F1
#
_cell.length_a   1.000
_cell.length_b   1.000
_cell.length_c   1.000
_cell.angle_alpha   90.00
_cell.angle_beta   90.00
_cell.angle_gamma   90.00
#
_symmetry.space_group_name_H-M   'P 1'
#
loop_
_entity.id
_entity.type
_entity.pdbx_description
1 polymer ?
#
loop_
_entity_poly.entity_id
_entity_poly.type
_entity_poly.pdbx_seq_one_letter_code
_entity_poly.pdbx_strand_id
1 'polypeptide(L)'
;NTASVLTKRSGFQRREQAMYRLPVLIVDSGTPALSSTNTLSIRVCDCDPDGTPQSCGTEAFMLSAGLSTGALVAILACIITLL
;
A
#
# COMPACT_ATOMS: atom_id res chain seq x y z
N ASN A 1 -23.21 6.02 -17.19
CA ASN A 1 -23.37 5.78 -15.74
C ASN A 1 -21.98 5.81 -15.15
N THR A 2 -21.53 6.95 -14.64
CA THR A 2 -20.13 7.18 -14.28
C THR A 2 -20.06 7.94 -12.95
N ALA A 3 -19.11 7.59 -12.10
CA ALA A 3 -18.86 8.25 -10.82
C ALA A 3 -17.36 8.51 -10.66
N SER A 4 -16.99 9.59 -9.98
CA SER A 4 -15.61 9.94 -9.67
C SER A 4 -15.41 10.07 -8.16
N VAL A 5 -14.21 9.70 -7.70
CA VAL A 5 -13.80 9.83 -6.31
C VAL A 5 -12.75 10.93 -6.24
N LEU A 6 -13.02 11.97 -5.46
CA LEU A 6 -12.10 13.08 -5.23
C LEU A 6 -11.87 13.25 -3.74
N THR A 7 -10.66 13.70 -3.39
CA THR A 7 -10.32 14.04 -2.02
C THR A 7 -10.85 15.45 -1.69
N LYS A 8 -11.50 15.61 -0.53
CA LYS A 8 -12.01 16.93 -0.08
C LYS A 8 -10.95 17.77 0.64
N ARG A 9 -9.91 17.13 1.17
CA ARG A 9 -8.83 17.74 1.94
C ARG A 9 -7.50 17.13 1.48
N SER A 10 -6.40 17.85 1.71
CA SER A 10 -5.04 17.36 1.53
C SER A 10 -4.44 16.90 2.87
N GLY A 11 -3.16 16.53 2.85
CA GLY A 11 -2.42 16.19 4.08
C GLY A 11 -2.55 14.73 4.51
N PHE A 12 -2.91 13.82 3.60
CA PHE A 12 -2.90 12.40 3.90
C PHE A 12 -1.47 11.94 4.19
N GLN A 13 -1.26 11.43 5.40
CA GLN A 13 -0.01 10.81 5.78
C GLN A 13 -0.21 9.31 5.94
N ARG A 14 0.58 8.53 5.21
CA ARG A 14 0.54 7.06 5.29
C ARG A 14 0.75 6.56 6.72
N ARG A 15 1.57 7.27 7.52
CA ARG A 15 1.83 6.97 8.94
C ARG A 15 0.61 7.14 9.84
N GLU A 16 -0.27 8.08 9.54
CA GLU A 16 -1.50 8.30 10.29
C GLU A 16 -2.58 7.30 9.87
N GLN A 17 -2.76 7.14 8.55
CA GLN A 17 -3.72 6.19 8.00
C GLN A 17 -3.32 5.74 6.59
N ALA A 18 -2.85 4.49 6.48
CA ALA A 18 -2.40 3.93 5.21
C ALA A 18 -3.56 3.45 4.31
N MET A 19 -4.74 3.17 4.86
CA MET A 19 -5.87 2.58 4.14
C MET A 19 -7.21 3.20 4.58
N TYR A 20 -8.05 3.53 3.60
CA TYR A 20 -9.44 3.94 3.77
C TYR A 20 -10.36 2.90 3.11
N ARG A 21 -11.45 2.52 3.78
CA ARG A 21 -12.49 1.62 3.25
C ARG A 21 -13.74 2.44 2.97
N LEU A 22 -14.04 2.65 1.69
CA LEU A 22 -15.16 3.45 1.23
C LEU A 22 -16.29 2.54 0.73
N PRO A 23 -17.41 2.39 1.46
CA PRO A 23 -18.57 1.68 0.93
C PRO A 23 -19.21 2.46 -0.23
N VAL A 24 -19.55 1.74 -1.30
CA VAL A 24 -20.14 2.24 -2.53
C VAL A 24 -21.46 1.50 -2.75
N LEU A 25 -22.57 2.23 -2.75
CA LEU A 25 -23.90 1.73 -3.05
C LEU A 25 -24.22 2.02 -4.52
N ILE A 26 -24.68 1.00 -5.25
CA ILE A 26 -25.18 1.12 -6.61
C ILE A 26 -26.66 0.71 -6.59
N VAL A 27 -27.52 1.54 -7.17
CA VAL A 27 -28.97 1.32 -7.26
C VAL A 27 -29.37 1.41 -8.73
N ASP A 28 -30.20 0.48 -9.20
CA ASP A 28 -30.79 0.56 -10.54
C ASP A 28 -32.02 1.48 -10.58
N SER A 29 -32.51 1.77 -11.77
CA SER A 29 -33.73 2.57 -11.97
C SER A 29 -34.97 1.68 -12.19
N GLY A 30 -34.95 0.43 -11.71
CA GLY A 30 -36.03 -0.54 -11.90
C GLY A 30 -37.25 -0.27 -11.02
N THR A 31 -38.29 -1.08 -11.20
CA THR A 31 -39.47 -1.07 -10.31
C THR A 31 -39.95 -2.51 -10.08
N PRO A 32 -39.64 -3.13 -8.92
CA PRO A 32 -38.89 -2.57 -7.79
C PRO A 32 -37.42 -2.32 -8.13
N ALA A 33 -36.83 -1.30 -7.50
CA ALA A 33 -35.41 -1.01 -7.65
C ALA A 33 -34.56 -2.03 -6.88
N LEU A 34 -33.45 -2.45 -7.46
CA LEU A 34 -32.47 -3.33 -6.83
C LEU A 34 -31.18 -2.57 -6.53
N SER A 35 -30.45 -3.01 -5.51
CA SER A 35 -29.19 -2.38 -5.12
C SER A 35 -28.12 -3.38 -4.66
N SER A 36 -26.86 -2.96 -4.74
CA SER A 36 -25.73 -3.69 -4.17
C SER A 36 -24.77 -2.71 -3.51
N THR A 37 -24.14 -3.15 -2.41
CA THR A 37 -23.10 -2.39 -1.72
C THR A 37 -21.78 -3.13 -1.83
N ASN A 38 -20.73 -2.44 -2.27
CA ASN A 38 -19.37 -2.96 -2.30
C ASN A 38 -18.41 -2.00 -1.59
N THR A 39 -17.20 -2.42 -1.24
CA THR A 39 -16.20 -1.57 -0.58
C THR A 39 -15.03 -1.28 -1.51
N LEU A 40 -14.81 0.00 -1.80
CA LEU A 40 -13.61 0.49 -2.45
C LEU A 40 -12.50 0.69 -1.41
N SER A 41 -11.39 -0.01 -1.57
CA SER A 41 -10.21 0.15 -0.72
C SER A 41 -9.27 1.20 -1.33
N ILE A 42 -9.07 2.31 -0.64
CA ILE A 42 -8.20 3.42 -1.06
C ILE A 42 -6.93 3.37 -0.21
N ARG A 43 -5.78 3.37 -0.86
CA ARG A 43 -4.48 3.33 -0.18
C ARG A 43 -3.80 4.69 -0.25
N VAL A 44 -3.21 5.12 0.87
CA VAL A 44 -2.31 6.28 0.90
C VAL A 44 -0.89 5.82 0.62
N CYS A 45 -0.23 6.51 -0.29
CA CYS A 45 1.14 6.26 -0.68
C CYS A 45 2.05 7.37 -0.19
N ASP A 46 3.33 7.03 -0.01
CA ASP A 46 4.36 8.05 0.10
C ASP A 46 4.67 8.57 -1.31
N CYS A 47 4.70 9.89 -1.45
CA CYS A 47 4.95 10.57 -2.72
C CYS A 47 6.17 11.48 -2.61
N ASP A 48 6.84 11.69 -3.74
CA ASP A 48 7.86 12.73 -3.88
C ASP A 48 7.22 14.14 -3.92
N PRO A 49 8.02 15.23 -3.94
CA PRO A 49 7.50 16.60 -3.99
C PRO A 49 6.65 16.93 -5.22
N ASP A 50 6.84 16.21 -6.33
CA ASP A 50 6.08 16.37 -7.57
C ASP A 50 4.77 15.55 -7.54
N GLY A 51 4.53 14.79 -6.46
CA GLY A 51 3.34 13.98 -6.25
C GLY A 51 3.43 12.58 -6.87
N THR A 52 4.59 12.18 -7.39
CA THR A 52 4.80 10.84 -7.93
C THR A 52 4.86 9.82 -6.78
N PRO A 53 4.06 8.74 -6.83
CA PRO A 53 4.05 7.74 -5.77
C PRO A 53 5.38 6.98 -5.75
N GLN A 54 6.07 7.01 -4.60
CA GLN A 54 7.33 6.30 -4.36
C GLN A 54 7.09 4.94 -3.69
N SER A 55 6.16 4.87 -2.74
CA SER A 55 5.78 3.62 -2.07
C SER A 55 4.28 3.53 -1.83
N CYS A 56 3.63 2.60 -2.54
CA CYS A 56 2.21 2.27 -2.41
C CYS A 56 1.98 0.81 -1.93
N GLY A 57 3.03 0.06 -1.61
CA GLY A 57 2.91 -1.37 -1.32
C GLY A 57 2.60 -1.67 0.15
N THR A 58 2.39 -2.95 0.47
CA THR A 58 3.13 -3.48 1.62
C THR A 58 4.56 -3.04 1.38
N GLU A 59 5.18 -2.33 2.34
CA GLU A 59 6.62 -2.38 2.43
C GLU A 59 6.94 -3.85 2.12
N ALA A 60 7.75 -4.13 1.10
CA ALA A 60 8.53 -5.34 1.23
C ALA A 60 9.04 -5.18 2.65
N PHE A 61 8.58 -6.03 3.56
CA PHE A 61 9.32 -6.31 4.77
C PHE A 61 10.66 -6.54 4.11
N MET A 62 11.51 -5.50 4.09
CA MET A 62 12.90 -5.59 3.74
C MET A 62 13.19 -6.84 4.47
N LEU A 63 13.48 -7.90 3.70
CA LEU A 63 13.69 -9.21 4.27
C LEU A 63 14.44 -8.84 5.54
N SER A 64 13.87 -9.20 6.70
CA SER A 64 14.79 -9.61 7.74
C SER A 64 15.61 -10.60 6.97
N ALA A 65 16.69 -10.11 6.35
CA ALA A 65 17.62 -10.90 5.62
C ALA A 65 18.15 -11.58 6.84
N GLY A 66 17.56 -12.74 7.11
CA GLY A 66 17.73 -13.53 8.31
C GLY A 66 19.10 -14.15 8.23
N LEU A 67 20.09 -13.37 7.82
CA LEU A 67 21.47 -13.55 8.12
C LEU A 67 21.55 -13.37 9.62
N SER A 68 21.32 -14.49 10.29
CA SER A 68 21.89 -14.74 11.59
C SER A 68 23.32 -14.22 11.60
N THR A 69 23.74 -13.69 12.74
CA THR A 69 25.12 -13.27 12.99
C THR A 69 26.12 -14.35 12.56
N GLY A 70 25.77 -15.63 12.68
CA GLY A 70 26.59 -16.75 12.19
C GLY A 70 26.79 -16.77 10.67
N ALA A 71 25.77 -16.44 9.88
CA ALA A 71 25.88 -16.37 8.43
C ALA A 71 26.76 -15.18 7.98
N LEU A 72 26.70 -14.06 8.69
CA LEU A 72 27.62 -12.93 8.48
C LEU A 72 29.08 -13.31 8.78
N VAL A 73 29.32 -14.02 9.89
CA VAL A 73 30.67 -14.51 10.25
C VAL A 73 31.21 -15.48 9.20
N ALA A 74 30.39 -16.41 8.72
CA ALA A 74 30.80 -17.38 7.70
C ALA A 74 31.18 -16.69 6.37
N ILE A 75 30.39 -15.70 5.94
CA ILE A 75 30.67 -14.92 4.71
C ILE A 75 32.00 -14.17 4.86
N LEU A 76 32.22 -13.49 5.99
CA LEU A 76 33.46 -12.75 6.25
C LEU A 76 34.69 -13.67 6.29
N ALA A 77 34.56 -14.83 6.94
CA ALA A 77 35.63 -15.82 6.99
C ALA A 77 36.00 -16.33 5.59
N CYS A 78 35.00 -16.68 4.76
CA CYS A 78 35.23 -17.11 3.38
C CYS A 78 35.99 -16.07 2.56
N ILE A 79 35.61 -14.79 2.66
CA ILE A 79 36.28 -13.70 1.94
C ILE A 79 37.76 -13.62 2.34
N ILE A 80 38.07 -13.65 3.64
CA ILE A 80 39.45 -13.57 4.13
C ILE A 80 40.30 -14.77 3.68
N THR A 81 39.72 -15.98 3.60
CA THR A 81 40.46 -17.17 3.17
C THR A 81 40.65 -17.29 1.66
N LEU A 82 39.82 -16.60 0.87
CA LEU A 82 39.84 -16.68 -0.59
C LEU A 82 40.61 -15.52 -1.25
N LEU A 83 40.97 -14.48 -0.48
CA LEU A 83 41.86 -13.37 -0.87
C LEU A 83 43.32 -13.68 -0.50
#